data_AF-A0A2D8V4T2-F1
#
_entry.id   AF-A0A2D8V4T2-F1
#
_cell.length_a   1.000
_cell.length_b   1.000
_cell.length_c   1.000
_cell.angle_alpha   90.00
_cell.angle_beta   90.00
_cell.angle_gamma   90.00
#
_symmetry.space_group_name_H-M   'P 1'
#
loop_
_entity.id
_entity.type
_entity.pdbx_description
1 polymer ?
#
loop_
_entity_poly.entity_id
_entity_poly.type
_entity_poly.pdbx_seq_one_letter_code
_entity_poly.pdbx_strand_id
1 'polypeptide(L)'
;EGGTIWTDNMALPFDAPHPCTAHTFINFILDAENGAALTNWNLYGSPNAASEPFIDAEVLENEIVYPADRSKLEFITNTGDFETNFSDAFSEAEG
;
A
#
# COMPACT_ATOMS: atom_id res chain seq x y z
N GLU A 1 8.24 -3.37 21.33
CA GLU A 1 7.14 -2.78 20.55
C GLU A 1 7.26 -3.29 19.12
N GLY A 2 6.13 -3.53 18.47
CA GLY A 2 6.02 -4.01 17.09
C GLY A 2 4.95 -3.19 16.36
N GLY A 3 4.69 -3.50 15.09
CA GLY A 3 3.74 -2.72 14.29
C GLY A 3 3.11 -3.52 13.16
N THR A 4 2.00 -3.02 12.65
CA THR A 4 1.33 -3.62 11.49
C THR A 4 1.89 -3.03 10.21
N ILE A 5 2.07 -3.89 9.20
CA ILE A 5 2.35 -3.49 7.82
C ILE A 5 1.25 -4.01 6.90
N TRP A 6 0.95 -3.25 5.86
CA TRP A 6 -0.07 -3.59 4.88
C TRP A 6 0.37 -3.13 3.49
N THR A 7 -0.36 -3.55 2.46
CA THR A 7 -0.10 -3.15 1.09
C THR A 7 -1.42 -3.01 0.35
N ASP A 8 -1.66 -1.82 -0.18
CA ASP A 8 -2.78 -1.58 -1.08
C ASP A 8 -2.43 -2.04 -2.50
N ASN A 9 -3.39 -2.69 -3.16
CA ASN A 9 -3.23 -3.19 -4.52
C ASN A 9 -4.31 -2.60 -5.42
N MET A 10 -3.93 -2.17 -6.63
CA MET A 10 -4.90 -1.81 -7.66
C MET A 10 -5.53 -3.07 -8.26
N ALA A 11 -6.85 -3.13 -8.32
CA ALA A 11 -7.61 -4.23 -8.93
C ALA A 11 -8.63 -3.69 -9.94
N LEU A 12 -8.90 -4.47 -10.99
CA LEU A 12 -9.98 -4.18 -11.95
C LEU A 12 -11.18 -5.10 -11.66
N PRO A 13 -12.39 -4.55 -11.46
CA PRO A 13 -13.61 -5.33 -11.49
C PRO A 13 -13.76 -6.09 -12.81
N PHE A 14 -14.29 -7.31 -12.75
CA PHE A 14 -14.48 -8.16 -13.92
C PHE A 14 -15.36 -7.50 -15.01
N ASP A 15 -16.34 -6.70 -14.60
CA ASP A 15 -17.31 -6.03 -15.44
C ASP A 15 -17.05 -4.51 -15.59
N ALA A 16 -15.81 -4.07 -15.35
CA ALA A 16 -15.44 -2.66 -15.48
C ALA A 16 -15.83 -2.12 -16.87
N PRO A 17 -16.53 -0.98 -16.98
CA PRO A 17 -17.03 -0.47 -18.25
C PRO A 17 -15.92 0.01 -19.20
N HIS A 18 -14.73 0.30 -18.66
CA HIS A 18 -13.59 0.87 -19.39
C HIS A 18 -12.26 0.20 -18.98
N PRO A 19 -12.07 -1.11 -19.24
CA PRO A 19 -10.89 -1.85 -18.75
C PRO A 19 -9.58 -1.34 -19.37
N CYS A 20 -9.59 -0.94 -20.64
CA CYS A 20 -8.41 -0.38 -21.30
C CYS A 20 -7.93 0.90 -20.62
N THR A 21 -8.83 1.81 -20.27
CA THR A 21 -8.49 3.06 -19.57
C THR A 21 -7.94 2.78 -18.18
N ALA A 22 -8.53 1.82 -17.47
CA ALA A 22 -8.05 1.41 -16.15
C ALA A 22 -6.63 0.80 -16.22
N HIS A 23 -6.34 -0.04 -17.22
CA HIS A 23 -4.97 -0.53 -17.44
C HIS A 23 -3.98 0.58 -17.77
N THR A 24 -4.38 1.56 -18.60
CA THR A 24 -3.53 2.73 -18.89
C THR A 24 -3.22 3.52 -17.61
N PHE A 25 -4.20 3.70 -16.72
CA PHE A 25 -3.99 4.38 -15.45
C PHE A 25 -3.07 3.59 -14.51
N ILE A 26 -3.25 2.27 -14.41
CA ILE A 26 -2.33 1.40 -13.63
C ILE A 26 -0.91 1.52 -14.17
N ASN A 27 -0.71 1.48 -15.49
CA ASN A 27 0.61 1.66 -16.09
C ASN A 27 1.20 3.04 -15.80
N PHE A 28 0.38 4.10 -15.78
CA PHE A 28 0.83 5.43 -15.41
C PHE A 28 1.34 5.48 -13.96
N ILE A 29 0.61 4.88 -13.01
CA ILE A 29 1.03 4.82 -11.60
C ILE A 29 2.28 3.94 -11.41
N LEU A 30 2.42 2.86 -12.18
CA LEU A 30 3.58 1.95 -12.13
C LEU A 30 4.82 2.49 -12.87
N ASP A 31 4.72 3.62 -13.55
CA ASP A 31 5.89 4.31 -14.09
C ASP A 31 6.81 4.78 -12.95
N ALA A 32 8.12 4.76 -13.19
CA ALA A 32 9.13 5.02 -12.17
C ALA A 32 9.01 6.43 -11.56
N GLU A 33 8.92 7.46 -12.41
CA GLU A 33 8.88 8.86 -11.98
C GLU A 33 7.52 9.19 -11.34
N ASN A 34 6.42 8.70 -11.91
CA ASN A 34 5.08 8.93 -11.35
C ASN A 34 4.91 8.24 -9.99
N GLY A 35 5.38 6.99 -9.86
CA GLY A 35 5.37 6.26 -8.59
C GLY A 35 6.20 6.95 -7.51
N ALA A 36 7.37 7.48 -7.89
CA ALA A 36 8.21 8.26 -6.97
C ALA A 36 7.57 9.59 -6.57
N ALA A 37 6.98 10.32 -7.53
CA ALA A 37 6.25 11.55 -7.24
C ALA A 37 5.10 11.33 -6.26
N LEU A 38 4.40 10.18 -6.38
CA LEU A 38 3.36 9.81 -5.43
C LEU A 38 3.93 9.56 -4.02
N THR A 39 5.03 8.80 -3.91
CA THR A 39 5.71 8.55 -2.62
C THR A 39 6.23 9.84 -1.99
N ASN A 40 6.86 10.73 -2.75
CA ASN A 40 7.36 12.00 -2.24
C ASN A 40 6.22 12.89 -1.72
N TRP A 41 5.02 12.76 -2.32
CA TRP A 41 3.85 13.54 -1.92
C TRP A 41 3.14 12.98 -0.68
N ASN A 42 2.91 11.67 -0.60
CA ASN A 42 2.10 11.06 0.47
C ASN A 42 2.90 10.37 1.58
N LEU A 43 4.21 10.21 1.42
CA LEU A 43 5.11 9.54 2.36
C LEU A 43 4.77 8.06 2.62
N TYR A 44 4.17 7.38 1.64
CA TYR A 44 4.06 5.91 1.64
C TYR A 44 5.14 5.28 0.77
N GLY A 45 5.79 4.24 1.29
CA GLY A 45 6.84 3.52 0.57
C GLY A 45 6.33 2.92 -0.74
N SER A 46 7.08 3.13 -1.82
CA SER A 46 6.74 2.58 -3.13
C SER A 46 7.10 1.08 -3.20
N PRO A 47 6.22 0.21 -3.72
CA PRO A 47 6.58 -1.17 -4.04
C PRO A 47 7.37 -1.28 -5.37
N ASN A 48 7.52 -0.18 -6.12
CA ASN A 48 8.21 -0.16 -7.40
C ASN A 48 9.69 0.14 -7.22
N ALA A 49 10.54 -0.89 -7.33
CA ALA A 49 11.99 -0.73 -7.23
C ALA A 49 12.57 0.24 -8.29
N ALA A 50 11.92 0.39 -9.45
CA ALA A 50 12.36 1.34 -10.47
C ALA A 50 12.13 2.81 -10.07
N SER A 51 11.25 3.08 -9.11
CA SER A 51 10.98 4.43 -8.59
C SER A 51 12.07 4.93 -7.62
N GLU A 52 12.82 4.04 -6.97
CA GLU A 52 13.79 4.40 -5.92
C GLU A 52 14.76 5.53 -6.30
N PRO A 53 15.35 5.57 -7.52
CA PRO A 53 16.27 6.66 -7.91
C PRO A 53 15.63 8.05 -8.00
N PHE A 54 14.31 8.13 -8.02
CA PHE A 54 13.54 9.38 -8.16
C PHE A 54 12.85 9.80 -6.84
N ILE A 55 12.94 8.98 -5.79
CA ILE A 55 12.37 9.30 -4.48
C ILE A 55 13.34 10.25 -3.75
N ASP A 56 12.79 11.25 -3.06
CA ASP A 56 13.59 12.21 -2.31
C ASP A 56 14.39 11.49 -1.22
N ALA A 57 15.69 11.82 -1.10
CA ALA A 57 16.58 11.16 -0.15
C ALA A 57 16.06 11.24 1.30
N GLU A 58 15.42 12.36 1.67
CA GLU A 58 14.80 12.52 2.98
C GLU A 58 13.65 11.54 3.24
N VAL A 59 12.96 11.07 2.19
CA VAL A 59 11.90 10.07 2.30
C VAL A 59 12.51 8.67 2.40
N LEU A 60 13.54 8.37 1.60
CA LEU A 60 14.27 7.09 1.66
C LEU A 60 14.96 6.87 3.02
N GLU A 61 15.49 7.93 3.62
CA GLU A 61 16.15 7.90 4.93
C GLU A 61 15.17 7.92 6.12
N ASN A 62 13.87 8.13 5.87
CA ASN A 62 12.87 8.18 6.91
C ASN A 62 12.48 6.78 7.39
N GLU A 63 12.94 6.38 8.58
CA GLU A 63 12.67 5.06 9.18
C GLU A 63 11.18 4.79 9.46
N ILE A 64 10.32 5.80 9.47
CA ILE A 64 8.86 5.62 9.57
C ILE A 64 8.30 5.09 8.23
N VAL A 65 8.87 5.51 7.10
CA VAL A 65 8.44 5.13 5.75
C VAL A 65 9.18 3.88 5.28
N TYR A 66 10.50 3.85 5.43
CA TYR A 66 11.39 2.75 5.07
C TYR A 66 12.14 2.22 6.31
N PRO A 67 11.46 1.47 7.20
CA PRO A 67 12.08 0.90 8.38
C PRO A 67 13.20 -0.08 8.01
N ALA A 68 14.40 0.16 8.53
CA ALA A 68 15.57 -0.70 8.30
C ALA A 68 15.41 -2.09 8.94
N ASP A 69 14.80 -2.16 10.13
CA ASP A 69 14.44 -3.41 10.80
C ASP A 69 12.93 -3.64 10.72
N ARG A 70 12.54 -4.69 9.98
CA ARG A 70 11.14 -5.11 9.82
C ARG A 70 10.80 -6.37 10.63
N SER A 71 11.71 -6.86 11.47
CA SER A 71 11.57 -8.14 12.19
C SER A 71 10.43 -8.18 13.20
N LYS A 72 9.95 -7.02 13.64
CA LYS A 72 8.82 -6.86 14.57
C LYS A 72 7.57 -6.31 13.89
N LEU A 73 7.56 -6.32 12.55
CA LEU A 73 6.42 -5.90 11.75
C LEU A 73 5.64 -7.12 11.26
N GLU A 74 4.32 -7.03 11.31
CA GLU A 74 3.43 -8.13 10.95
C GLU A 74 2.46 -7.69 9.84
N PHE A 75 2.32 -8.52 8.81
CA PHE A 75 1.36 -8.27 7.74
C PHE A 75 -0.06 -8.59 8.19
N ILE A 76 -1.01 -7.77 7.77
CA ILE A 76 -2.43 -8.14 7.83
C ILE A 76 -2.65 -9.31 6.85
N THR A 77 -3.05 -10.46 7.38
CA THR A 77 -3.34 -11.67 6.61
C THR A 77 -4.83 -11.88 6.46
N ASN A 78 -5.26 -12.51 5.37
CA ASN A 78 -6.64 -12.98 5.23
C ASN A 78 -6.93 -14.08 6.27
N THR A 79 -7.85 -13.82 7.20
CA THR A 79 -8.24 -14.78 8.26
C THR A 79 -9.44 -15.65 7.89
N GLY A 80 -9.96 -15.55 6.67
CA GLY A 80 -11.07 -16.33 6.16
C GLY A 80 -12.39 -15.98 6.87
N ASP A 81 -13.16 -16.99 7.25
CA ASP A 81 -14.47 -16.79 7.88
C ASP A 81 -14.38 -16.11 9.28
N PHE A 82 -13.18 -16.05 9.86
CA PHE A 82 -12.98 -15.37 11.15
C PHE A 82 -13.09 -13.84 11.05
N GLU A 83 -13.02 -13.25 9.85
CA GLU A 83 -13.19 -11.81 9.63
C GLU A 83 -14.54 -11.28 10.15
N THR A 84 -15.59 -12.11 10.11
CA THR A 84 -16.92 -11.74 10.65
C THR A 84 -16.83 -11.40 12.14
N ASN A 85 -16.06 -12.17 12.91
CA ASN A 85 -15.88 -11.91 14.34
C ASN A 85 -15.19 -10.56 14.60
N PHE A 86 -14.20 -10.20 13.78
CA PHE A 86 -13.55 -8.88 13.87
C PHE A 86 -14.53 -7.75 13.53
N SER A 87 -15.32 -7.91 12.47
CA SER A 87 -16.33 -6.92 12.06
C SER A 87 -17.40 -6.72 13.13
N ASP A 88 -17.90 -7.79 13.74
CA ASP A 88 -18.91 -7.73 14.79
C ASP A 88 -18.36 -7.04 16.04
N ALA A 89 -17.16 -7.43 16.49
CA ALA A 89 -16.50 -6.82 17.63
C ALA A 89 -16.18 -5.33 17.40
N PHE A 90 -15.80 -4.96 16.17
CA PHE A 90 -15.58 -3.56 15.80
C PHE A 90 -16.88 -2.76 15.89
N SER A 91 -17.97 -3.30 15.35
CA SER A 91 -19.29 -2.65 15.37
C SER A 91 -19.80 -2.46 16.81
N GLU A 92 -19.64 -3.46 17.67
CA GLU A 92 -19.99 -3.37 19.09
C GLU A 92 -19.15 -2.30 19.82
N ALA A 93 -17.86 -2.18 19.48
CA ALA A 93 -16.98 -1.20 20.08
C ALA A 93 -17.29 0.25 19.63
N GLU A 94 -17.79 0.44 18.40
CA GLU A 94 -18.18 1.77 17.90
C GLU A 94 -19.52 2.29 18.48
N GLY A 95 -20.45 1.38 18.83
CA GLY A 95 -21.73 1.70 19.48
C GLY A 95 -22.94 1.64 18.56
#